data_AF-A0A5C6AMB4-F1
#
_entry.id   AF-A0A5C6AMB4-F1
#
_cell.length_a   1.000
_cell.length_b   1.000
_cell.length_c   1.000
_cell.angle_alpha   90.00
_cell.angle_beta   90.00
_cell.angle_gamma   90.00
#
_symmetry.space_group_name_H-M   'P 1'
#
loop_
_entity.id
_entity.type
_entity.pdbx_description
1 polymer ?
#
loop_
_entity_poly.entity_id
_entity_poly.type
_entity_poly.pdbx_seq_one_letter_code
_entity_poly.pdbx_strand_id
1 'polypeptide(L)' 'MSELWGYCKECKWWQIEPGASRTDTTGGVCIDNVLQRYLFRVNGNSGCNRFVEGPSPRRDGSSETPPDEAIVMAQ' A
#
# COMPACT_ATOMS: atom_id res chain seq x y z
N MET A 1 0.05 -24.63 2.45
CA MET A 1 0.36 -23.19 2.40
C MET A 1 0.95 -22.93 1.03
N SER A 2 0.32 -22.09 0.21
CA SER A 2 0.88 -21.71 -1.09
C SER A 2 1.93 -20.62 -0.84
N GLU A 3 3.19 -21.06 -0.73
CA GLU A 3 4.38 -20.26 -0.40
C GLU A 3 4.93 -19.52 -1.63
N LEU A 4 4.16 -18.60 -2.21
CA LEU A 4 4.74 -17.68 -3.17
C LEU A 4 5.36 -16.53 -2.38
N TRP A 5 6.68 -16.56 -2.23
CA TRP A 5 7.43 -15.37 -1.86
C TRP A 5 7.37 -14.38 -3.03
N GLY A 6 7.15 -13.10 -2.75
CA GLY A 6 7.18 -12.06 -3.77
C GLY A 6 7.47 -10.68 -3.18
N TYR A 7 7.85 -9.76 -4.07
CA TYR A 7 8.25 -8.40 -3.69
C TYR A 7 7.05 -7.50 -3.45
N CYS A 8 7.20 -6.54 -2.53
CA CYS A 8 6.16 -5.55 -2.23
C CYS A 8 5.78 -4.75 -3.48
N LYS A 9 6.72 -4.45 -4.37
CA LYS A 9 6.45 -3.75 -5.64
C LYS A 9 5.50 -4.47 -6.60
N GLU A 10 5.26 -5.76 -6.40
CA GLU A 10 4.36 -6.60 -7.20
C GLU A 10 3.15 -7.06 -6.38
N CYS A 11 3.07 -6.68 -5.10
CA CYS A 11 2.07 -7.15 -4.17
C CYS A 11 0.84 -6.24 -4.15
N LYS A 12 -0.35 -6.84 -4.17
CA LYS A 12 -1.62 -6.10 -4.06
C LYS A 12 -1.82 -5.44 -2.70
N TRP A 13 -1.04 -5.80 -1.69
CA TRP A 13 -1.14 -5.23 -0.35
C TRP A 13 -0.20 -4.04 -0.13
N TRP A 14 0.54 -3.61 -1.15
CA TRP A 14 1.49 -2.50 -1.01
C TRP A 14 0.89 -1.17 -1.46
N GLN A 15 0.68 -0.27 -0.51
CA GLN A 15 0.22 1.09 -0.77
C GLN A 15 1.41 2.05 -0.76
N ILE A 16 1.56 2.83 -1.82
CA ILE A 16 2.54 3.92 -1.94
C ILE A 16 1.80 5.25 -2.08
N GLU A 17 2.54 6.35 -1.96
CA GLU A 17 1.99 7.69 -2.18
C GLU A 17 1.41 7.85 -3.60
N PRO A 18 0.30 8.61 -3.77
CA PRO A 18 -0.23 8.92 -5.09
C PRO A 18 0.83 9.54 -6.01
N GLY A 19 0.92 9.05 -7.24
CA GLY A 19 1.91 9.52 -8.22
C GLY A 19 3.34 9.00 -8.00
N ALA A 20 3.64 8.31 -6.91
CA ALA A 20 4.94 7.67 -6.72
C ALA A 20 5.15 6.52 -7.71
N SER A 21 6.37 6.39 -8.22
CA SER A 21 6.75 5.27 -9.09
C SER A 21 6.94 3.98 -8.29
N ARG A 22 6.60 2.83 -8.86
CA ARG A 22 6.81 1.51 -8.23
C ARG A 22 8.25 1.04 -8.46
N THR A 23 9.18 1.48 -7.60
CA THR A 23 10.59 1.07 -7.67
C THR A 23 11.00 0.32 -6.40
N ASP A 24 12.17 -0.31 -6.43
CA ASP A 24 12.75 -1.04 -5.30
C ASP A 24 12.96 -0.16 -4.05
N THR A 25 13.19 1.14 -4.26
CA THR A 25 13.48 2.12 -3.21
C THR A 25 12.28 2.92 -2.76
N THR A 26 11.19 2.94 -3.53
CA THR A 26 9.95 3.61 -3.12
C THR A 26 9.47 3.03 -1.80
N GLY A 27 9.16 3.90 -0.84
CA GLY A 27 8.56 3.52 0.43
C GLY A 27 7.05 3.41 0.34
N GLY A 28 6.47 2.55 1.17
CA GLY A 28 5.03 2.39 1.30
C GLY A 28 4.66 1.66 2.58
N VAL A 29 3.37 1.29 2.67
CA VAL A 29 2.79 0.59 3.81
C VAL A 29 2.15 -0.71 3.35
N CYS A 30 2.32 -1.78 4.13
CA CYS A 30 1.59 -3.02 3.93
C CYS A 30 0.19 -2.92 4.55
N ILE A 31 -0.85 -3.16 3.75
CA ILE A 31 -2.26 -3.10 4.15
C ILE A 31 -2.93 -4.47 4.21
N ASP A 32 -2.16 -5.57 4.28
CA ASP A 32 -2.72 -6.88 4.59
C ASP A 32 -3.38 -6.82 5.99
N ASN A 33 -4.67 -7.14 6.08
CA ASN A 33 -5.46 -7.08 7.31
C ASN A 33 -4.80 -7.81 8.50
N VAL A 34 -4.01 -8.87 8.26
CA VAL A 34 -3.29 -9.60 9.31
C VAL A 34 -2.11 -8.80 9.85
N LEU A 35 -1.49 -7.98 9.00
CA LEU A 35 -0.28 -7.21 9.29
C LEU A 35 -0.56 -5.72 9.59
N GLN A 36 -1.73 -5.21 9.23
CA GLN A 36 -2.08 -3.79 9.34
C GLN A 36 -1.92 -3.24 10.76
N ARG A 37 -2.15 -4.05 11.79
CA ARG A 37 -1.98 -3.67 13.20
C ARG A 37 -0.56 -3.23 13.58
N TYR A 38 0.43 -3.63 12.78
CA TYR A 38 1.83 -3.32 13.03
C TYR A 38 2.33 -2.13 12.19
N LEU A 39 1.48 -1.57 11.32
CA LEU A 39 1.82 -0.43 10.45
C LEU A 39 3.15 -0.63 9.72
N PHE A 40 3.35 -1.82 9.15
CA PHE A 40 4.61 -2.17 8.51
C PHE A 40 4.93 -1.23 7.35
N ARG A 41 5.98 -0.44 7.52
CA ARG A 41 6.60 0.35 6.46
C ARG A 41 7.63 -0.50 5.73
N VAL A 42 7.48 -0.58 4.42
CA VAL A 42 8.29 -1.44 3.55
C VAL A 42 8.62 -0.69 2.26
N ASN A 43 9.70 -1.08 1.60
CA ASN A 43 10.03 -0.58 0.26
C ASN A 43 9.74 -1.63 -0.81
N GLY A 44 9.87 -1.25 -2.09
CA GLY A 44 9.59 -2.16 -3.20
C GLY A 44 10.41 -3.45 -3.20
N ASN A 45 11.63 -3.41 -2.68
CA ASN A 45 12.53 -4.57 -2.56
C ASN A 45 12.29 -5.44 -1.30
N SER A 46 11.37 -5.04 -0.43
CA SER A 46 10.91 -5.89 0.67
C SER A 46 10.04 -7.02 0.11
N GLY A 47 9.86 -8.12 0.86
CA GLY A 47 9.02 -9.25 0.42
C GLY A 47 8.55 -10.11 1.58
N CYS A 48 7.51 -10.92 1.34
CA CYS A 48 7.01 -11.89 2.32
C CYS A 48 6.28 -13.07 1.65
N ASN A 49 5.97 -14.10 2.44
CA ASN A 49 5.20 -15.28 2.03
C ASN A 49 3.66 -15.09 2.05
N ARG A 50 3.19 -13.88 2.35
CA ARG A 50 1.77 -13.47 2.23
C ARG A 50 1.50 -12.72 0.93
N PHE A 51 2.46 -12.77 0.02
CA PHE A 51 2.40 -12.12 -1.28
C PHE A 51 1.17 -12.59 -2.05
N VAL A 52 0.49 -11.61 -2.66
CA VAL A 52 -0.52 -11.86 -3.66
C VAL A 52 -0.23 -10.91 -4.80
N GLU A 53 0.04 -11.48 -5.97
CA GLU A 53 0.36 -10.73 -7.17
C GLU A 53 -0.77 -9.78 -7.53
N GLY A 54 -0.39 -8.57 -7.94
CA GLY A 54 -1.30 -7.59 -8.51
C GLY A 54 -0.99 -6.17 -8.04
N PRO A 55 -1.48 -5.16 -8.77
CA PRO A 55 -1.46 -3.80 -8.26
C PRO A 55 -2.32 -3.72 -7.00
N SER A 56 -1.95 -2.84 -6.06
CA SER A 56 -2.79 -2.65 -4.90
C SER A 56 -4.15 -2.12 -5.33
N PRO A 57 -5.25 -2.67 -4.78
CA PRO A 57 -6.54 -2.07 -4.99
C PRO A 57 -6.43 -0.67 -4.40
N ARG A 58 -6.50 0.33 -5.28
CA ARG A 58 -6.72 1.71 -4.88
C ARG A 58 -7.89 1.66 -3.90
N ARG A 59 -7.68 2.10 -2.65
CA ARG A 59 -8.76 2.08 -1.67
C ARG A 59 -9.88 2.97 -2.21
N ASP A 60 -11.08 2.42 -2.39
CA ASP A 60 -12.26 3.23 -2.71
C ASP A 60 -12.40 4.31 -1.63
N GLY A 61 -12.40 5.58 -2.04
CA GLY A 61 -12.38 6.74 -1.15
C GLY A 61 -11.02 7.44 -0.96
N SER A 62 -9.93 6.90 -1.52
CA SER A 62 -8.69 7.68 -1.69
C SER A 62 -8.87 8.65 -2.86
N SER A 63 -9.44 9.81 -2.55
CA SER A 63 -9.70 10.89 -3.51
C SER A 63 -8.42 11.31 -4.25
N GLU A 64 -8.56 11.67 -5.53
CA GLU A 64 -7.49 12.26 -6.36
C GLU A 64 -7.04 13.64 -5.87
N THR A 65 -7.89 14.25 -5.05
CA THR A 65 -7.72 15.57 -4.45
C THR A 65 -7.94 15.40 -2.95
N PRO A 66 -7.09 15.94 -2.06
CA PRO A 66 -7.45 16.06 -0.64
C PRO A 66 -8.88 16.64 -0.54
N PRO A 67 -9.71 16.23 0.44
CA PRO A 67 -10.97 16.95 0.65
C PRO A 67 -10.65 18.44 0.79
N ASP A 68 -11.40 19.30 0.10
CA ASP A 68 -11.25 20.75 0.22
C ASP A 68 -11.18 21.10 1.71
N GLU A 69 -10.17 21.88 2.11
CA GLU A 69 -9.91 22.23 3.52
C GLU A 69 -11.17 22.77 4.23
N ALA A 70 -12.10 23.35 3.47
CA ALA A 70 -13.39 23.84 3.93
C ALA A 70 -14.33 22.75 4.49
N ILE A 71 -14.21 21.49 4.05
CA ILE A 71 -15.06 20.38 4.52
C ILE A 71 -14.53 19.77 5.82
N VAL A 72 -13.21 19.84 6.04
CA VAL A 72 -12.55 19.20 7.19
C VAL A 72 -12.70 19.99 8.49
N MET A 73 -13.13 21.25 8.42
CA MET A 73 -13.27 22.17 9.57
C MET A 73 -14.71 22.33 10.08
N ALA A 74 -15.68 21.61 9.51
CA ALA A 74 -17.07 21.63 9.97
C ALA A 74 -17.38 20.43 10.86
N GLN A 75 -16.81 20.39 12.06
CA GLN A 75 -17.28 19.58 13.20
C GLN A 75 -17.13 20.38 14.49
#